data_AF-A0A0J6CAR7-F1
#
_entry.id   AF-A0A0J6CAR7-F1
#
_cell.length_a   1.000
_cell.length_b   1.000
_cell.length_c   1.000
_cell.angle_alpha   90.00
_cell.angle_beta   90.00
_cell.angle_gamma   90.00
#
_symmetry.space_group_name_H-M   'P 1'
#
loop_
_entity.id
_entity.type
_entity.pdbx_description
1 polymer ?
#
loop_
_entity_poly.entity_id
_entity_poly.type
_entity_poly.pdbx_seq_one_letter_code
_entity_poly.pdbx_strand_id
1 'polypeptide(L)'
;MIEKIQQVEDNWQKPWITIAANTRNFFPQNLTGRRYTGGNAFLLLFLCEKFQYQTPVFMTFNQAKEAGISVLKGSKSFPVYYFLFYVYHKETRKKITFEEYKALSREQQQEYNVIPTYKYYSVFNLDQTNFSDVRPEEWEALREKFRGGQAEQPEIDAMLEAKSWFCPIREQQGDRAFYSPLADYIVVPLRSQFVD
;
A
#
# COMPACT_ATOMS: atom_id res chain seq x y z
N MET A 1 -12.90 -7.51 2.78
CA MET A 1 -13.12 -7.10 1.38
C MET A 1 -14.57 -7.30 0.99
N ILE A 2 -15.10 -8.54 0.96
CA ILE A 2 -16.53 -8.80 0.67
C ILE A 2 -17.46 -7.96 1.55
N GLU A 3 -17.25 -7.99 2.88
CA GLU A 3 -18.01 -7.17 3.83
C GLU A 3 -18.00 -5.67 3.47
N LYS A 4 -16.87 -5.16 2.98
CA LYS A 4 -16.74 -3.75 2.61
C LYS A 4 -17.43 -3.44 1.28
N ILE A 5 -17.35 -4.35 0.30
CA ILE A 5 -18.06 -4.21 -0.98
C ILE A 5 -19.57 -4.10 -0.71
N GLN A 6 -20.11 -4.99 0.14
CA GLN A 6 -21.52 -4.96 0.55
C GLN A 6 -21.91 -3.65 1.26
N GLN A 7 -21.02 -3.06 2.06
CA GLN A 7 -21.26 -1.76 2.71
C GLN A 7 -21.29 -0.57 1.73
N VAL A 8 -20.63 -0.69 0.57
CA VAL A 8 -20.53 0.39 -0.42
C VAL A 8 -21.68 0.34 -1.44
N GLU A 9 -22.27 -0.84 -1.69
CA GLU A 9 -23.36 -1.03 -2.66
C GLU A 9 -24.58 -0.12 -2.42
N ASP A 10 -24.90 0.20 -1.16
CA ASP A 10 -26.09 0.99 -0.81
C ASP A 10 -25.88 2.51 -0.93
N ASN A 11 -24.64 3.01 -0.89
CA ASN A 11 -24.35 4.45 -0.89
C ASN A 11 -22.91 4.74 -1.35
N TRP A 12 -22.66 4.63 -2.66
CA TRP A 12 -21.35 4.78 -3.29
C TRP A 12 -20.70 6.17 -3.15
N GLN A 13 -21.36 7.13 -2.50
CA GLN A 13 -20.91 8.52 -2.37
C GLN A 13 -19.84 8.77 -1.29
N LYS A 14 -19.23 7.74 -0.71
CA LYS A 14 -18.12 7.89 0.24
C LYS A 14 -16.84 7.27 -0.33
N PRO A 15 -15.64 7.83 -0.03
CA PRO A 15 -14.40 7.22 -0.44
C PRO A 15 -14.37 5.75 0.01
N TRP A 16 -13.90 4.86 -0.86
CA TRP A 16 -13.79 3.43 -0.54
C TRP A 16 -13.01 3.17 0.76
N ILE A 17 -12.02 4.02 1.05
CA ILE A 17 -11.25 4.01 2.30
C ILE A 17 -11.16 5.45 2.82
N THR A 18 -12.08 5.81 3.73
CA THR A 18 -12.26 7.19 4.20
C THR A 18 -11.02 7.71 4.93
N ILE A 19 -10.38 6.86 5.72
CA ILE A 19 -9.17 7.23 6.47
C ILE A 19 -8.01 7.59 5.54
N ALA A 20 -7.88 6.91 4.39
CA ALA A 20 -6.85 7.23 3.41
C ALA A 20 -7.16 8.50 2.61
N ALA A 21 -8.45 8.78 2.35
CA ALA A 21 -8.88 9.96 1.62
C ALA A 21 -8.73 11.25 2.45
N ASN A 22 -8.98 11.17 3.76
CA ASN A 22 -9.04 12.33 4.64
C ASN A 22 -7.72 12.60 5.38
N THR A 23 -6.72 11.74 5.21
CA THR A 23 -5.50 11.78 6.01
C THR A 23 -4.26 11.79 5.14
N ARG A 24 -3.43 12.83 5.34
CA ARG A 24 -2.19 13.01 4.61
C ARG A 24 -1.29 11.79 4.79
N ASN A 25 -0.86 11.21 3.67
CA ASN A 25 0.14 10.12 3.63
C ASN A 25 -0.22 8.88 4.47
N PHE A 26 -1.50 8.62 4.76
CA PHE A 26 -1.93 7.46 5.55
C PHE A 26 -1.79 6.16 4.75
N PHE A 27 -0.58 5.60 4.74
CA PHE A 27 -0.24 4.42 3.96
C PHE A 27 0.46 3.37 4.83
N PRO A 28 0.05 2.09 4.76
CA PRO A 28 0.62 1.04 5.61
C PRO A 28 2.12 0.90 5.47
N GLN A 29 2.80 0.90 6.62
CA GLN A 29 4.24 0.75 6.70
C GLN A 29 4.63 -0.12 7.90
N ASN A 30 5.84 -0.68 7.85
CA ASN A 30 6.44 -1.30 9.02
C ASN A 30 7.03 -0.23 9.97
N LEU A 31 7.54 -0.67 11.13
CA LEU A 31 8.15 0.23 12.12
C LEU A 31 9.36 1.03 11.56
N THR A 32 10.10 0.49 10.58
CA THR A 32 11.23 1.19 9.95
C THR A 32 10.80 2.19 8.87
N GLY A 33 9.50 2.38 8.64
CA GLY A 33 8.97 3.27 7.61
C GLY A 33 8.89 2.69 6.19
N ARG A 34 9.27 1.41 6.00
CA ARG A 34 9.11 0.74 4.71
C ARG A 34 7.63 0.50 4.45
N ARG A 35 7.11 1.07 3.37
CA ARG A 35 5.72 0.88 2.94
C ARG A 35 5.47 -0.57 2.50
N TYR A 36 4.30 -1.08 2.87
CA TYR A 36 3.76 -2.29 2.26
C TYR A 36 3.39 -2.00 0.80
N THR A 37 3.29 -3.04 -0.03
CA THR A 37 2.95 -2.89 -1.45
C THR A 37 1.86 -3.88 -1.85
N GLY A 38 1.21 -3.60 -2.98
CA GLY A 38 0.18 -4.47 -3.57
C GLY A 38 -0.97 -4.76 -2.61
N GLY A 39 -1.42 -6.02 -2.61
CA GLY A 39 -2.57 -6.44 -1.80
C GLY A 39 -2.38 -6.28 -0.29
N ASN A 40 -1.14 -6.37 0.23
CA ASN A 40 -0.89 -6.11 1.65
C ASN A 40 -1.22 -4.67 2.03
N ALA A 41 -0.77 -3.68 1.23
CA ALA A 41 -1.09 -2.28 1.48
C ALA A 41 -2.61 -2.06 1.47
N PHE A 42 -3.28 -2.63 0.48
CA PHE A 42 -4.73 -2.51 0.35
C PHE A 42 -5.51 -3.14 1.52
N LEU A 43 -5.14 -4.36 1.93
CA LEU A 43 -5.81 -5.07 3.02
C LEU A 43 -5.56 -4.41 4.38
N LEU A 44 -4.33 -3.94 4.63
CA LEU A 44 -4.00 -3.24 5.87
C LEU A 44 -4.70 -1.88 5.97
N LEU A 45 -4.92 -1.18 4.85
CA LEU A 45 -5.73 0.04 4.84
C LEU A 45 -7.18 -0.23 5.28
N PHE A 46 -7.81 -1.28 4.76
CA PHE A 46 -9.14 -1.68 5.24
C PHE A 46 -9.15 -2.06 6.71
N LEU A 47 -8.08 -2.69 7.20
CA LEU A 47 -7.96 -3.03 8.59
C LEU A 47 -7.90 -1.77 9.47
N CYS A 48 -7.12 -0.77 9.06
CA CYS A 48 -7.06 0.53 9.75
C CYS A 48 -8.43 1.20 9.78
N GLU A 49 -9.16 1.20 8.68
CA GLU A 49 -10.52 1.78 8.65
C GLU A 49 -11.51 0.96 9.49
N LYS A 50 -11.48 -0.38 9.41
CA LYS A 50 -12.41 -1.24 10.16
C LYS A 50 -12.25 -1.10 11.67
N PHE A 51 -11.01 -0.98 12.14
CA PHE A 51 -10.70 -0.91 13.57
C PHE A 51 -10.37 0.50 14.06
N GLN A 52 -10.46 1.51 13.18
CA GLN A 52 -10.17 2.92 13.49
C GLN A 52 -8.78 3.11 14.11
N TYR A 53 -7.77 2.45 13.55
CA TYR A 53 -6.38 2.61 14.01
C TYR A 53 -5.88 4.02 13.74
N GLN A 54 -5.12 4.56 14.70
CA GLN A 54 -4.62 5.94 14.66
C GLN A 54 -3.40 6.08 13.75
N THR A 55 -2.66 4.99 13.55
CA THR A 55 -1.50 4.97 12.65
C THR A 55 -1.57 3.75 11.73
N PRO A 56 -1.06 3.85 10.48
CA PRO A 56 -0.97 2.71 9.58
C PRO A 56 0.33 1.93 9.80
N VAL A 57 0.83 1.85 11.03
CA VAL A 57 2.13 1.23 11.34
C VAL A 57 1.92 -0.15 11.94
N PHE A 58 2.61 -1.13 11.36
CA PHE A 58 2.49 -2.54 11.71
C PHE A 58 3.83 -3.16 12.08
N MET A 59 3.80 -4.16 12.95
CA MET A 59 4.96 -4.95 13.33
C MET A 59 4.61 -6.41 13.60
N THR A 60 5.59 -7.29 13.45
CA THR A 60 5.44 -8.70 13.84
C THR A 60 5.61 -8.86 15.36
N PHE A 61 5.12 -9.97 15.90
CA PHE A 61 5.30 -10.30 17.33
C PHE A 61 6.78 -10.33 17.75
N ASN A 62 7.65 -10.92 16.91
CA ASN A 62 9.07 -11.01 17.21
C ASN A 62 9.74 -9.63 17.24
N GLN A 63 9.40 -8.76 16.28
CA GLN A 63 9.87 -7.37 16.30
C GLN A 63 9.40 -6.63 17.55
N ALA A 64 8.18 -6.88 18.03
CA ALA A 64 7.68 -6.26 19.25
C ALA A 64 8.52 -6.71 20.45
N LYS A 65 8.72 -8.02 20.58
CA LYS A 65 9.55 -8.61 21.64
C LYS A 65 10.98 -8.08 21.64
N GLU A 66 11.63 -8.03 20.47
CA GLU A 66 12.99 -7.50 20.31
C GLU A 66 13.10 -6.02 20.70
N ALA A 67 12.04 -5.24 20.46
CA ALA A 67 11.97 -3.83 20.78
C ALA A 67 11.43 -3.52 22.20
N GLY A 68 11.19 -4.55 23.04
CA GLY A 68 10.65 -4.40 24.39
C GLY A 68 9.17 -4.03 24.44
N ILE A 69 8.45 -4.19 23.33
CA ILE A 69 7.03 -3.89 23.17
C ILE A 69 6.22 -5.18 23.31
N SER A 70 5.11 -5.09 24.05
CA SER A 70 4.17 -6.18 24.27
C SER A 70 2.89 -5.95 23.47
N VAL A 71 2.40 -7.02 22.82
CA VAL A 71 1.07 -7.03 22.22
C VAL A 71 0.03 -7.13 23.32
N LEU A 72 -1.02 -6.29 23.26
CA LEU A 72 -2.08 -6.28 24.26
C LEU A 72 -2.86 -7.60 24.25
N LYS A 73 -3.29 -8.04 25.44
CA LYS A 73 -4.02 -9.30 25.59
C LYS A 73 -5.35 -9.23 24.82
N GLY A 74 -5.61 -10.25 23.99
CA GLY A 74 -6.84 -10.34 23.18
C GLY A 74 -6.71 -9.74 21.78
N SER A 75 -5.62 -9.04 21.46
CA SER A 75 -5.34 -8.54 20.12
C SER A 75 -5.22 -9.69 19.10
N LYS A 76 -5.88 -9.54 17.95
CA LYS A 76 -5.81 -10.47 16.83
C LYS A 76 -4.84 -9.94 15.77
N SER A 77 -3.94 -10.79 15.30
CA SER A 77 -3.04 -10.45 14.20
C SER A 77 -3.76 -10.49 12.86
N PHE A 78 -3.13 -9.86 11.87
CA PHE A 78 -3.51 -9.95 10.47
C PHE A 78 -2.38 -10.58 9.65
N PRO A 79 -2.66 -11.56 8.77
CA PRO A 79 -1.63 -12.16 7.92
C PRO A 79 -1.32 -11.26 6.71
N VAL A 80 -0.05 -10.89 6.55
CA VAL A 80 0.49 -10.31 5.31
C VAL A 80 1.26 -11.38 4.55
N TYR A 81 1.22 -11.36 3.22
CA TYR A 81 1.84 -12.39 2.38
C TYR A 81 3.04 -11.86 1.60
N TYR A 82 4.04 -12.72 1.40
CA TYR A 82 5.23 -12.42 0.62
C TYR A 82 5.45 -13.56 -0.37
N PHE A 83 5.64 -13.20 -1.64
CA PHE A 83 6.07 -14.17 -2.64
C PHE A 83 7.57 -14.42 -2.51
N LEU A 84 7.93 -15.70 -2.48
CA LEU A 84 9.30 -16.17 -2.55
C LEU A 84 9.42 -17.02 -3.80
N PHE A 85 10.53 -16.86 -4.53
CA PHE A 85 10.77 -17.63 -5.74
C PHE A 85 11.90 -18.61 -5.48
N TYR A 86 11.59 -19.90 -5.50
CA TYR A 86 12.60 -20.94 -5.44
C TYR A 86 13.11 -21.21 -6.85
N VAL A 87 14.39 -20.94 -7.06
CA VAL A 87 15.05 -21.17 -8.34
C VAL A 87 16.04 -22.31 -8.20
N TYR A 88 15.93 -23.32 -9.06
CA TYR A 88 16.86 -24.44 -9.10
C TYR A 88 17.10 -24.93 -10.52
N HIS A 89 18.34 -25.34 -10.79
CA HIS A 89 18.74 -25.88 -12.08
C HIS A 89 18.02 -27.20 -12.36
N LYS A 90 17.55 -27.41 -13.60
CA LYS A 90 16.74 -28.56 -14.01
C LYS A 90 17.46 -29.89 -13.79
N GLU A 91 18.72 -29.97 -14.21
CA GLU A 91 19.54 -31.18 -14.10
C GLU A 91 20.27 -31.29 -12.76
N THR A 92 21.16 -30.35 -12.45
CA THR A 92 22.02 -30.40 -11.26
C THR A 92 21.30 -30.16 -9.93
N ARG A 93 20.04 -29.66 -9.97
CA ARG A 93 19.26 -29.26 -8.79
C ARG A 93 19.90 -28.19 -7.91
N LYS A 94 20.97 -27.54 -8.38
CA LYS A 94 21.63 -26.43 -7.67
C LYS A 94 20.65 -25.27 -7.52
N LYS A 95 20.56 -24.71 -6.31
CA LYS A 95 19.71 -23.57 -5.99
C LYS A 95 20.47 -22.26 -6.17
N ILE A 96 19.77 -21.24 -6.67
CA ILE A 96 20.25 -19.86 -6.74
C ILE A 96 19.15 -18.93 -6.21
N THR A 97 19.51 -17.71 -5.86
CA THR A 97 18.55 -16.66 -5.50
C THR A 97 17.79 -16.17 -6.73
N PHE A 98 16.64 -15.55 -6.50
CA PHE A 98 15.84 -14.98 -7.60
C PHE A 98 16.53 -13.77 -8.27
N GLU A 99 17.36 -13.04 -7.53
CA GLU A 99 18.15 -11.93 -8.07
C GLU A 99 19.24 -12.43 -9.02
N GLU A 100 19.98 -13.49 -8.61
CA GLU A 100 20.96 -14.15 -9.48
C GLU A 100 20.28 -14.69 -10.75
N TYR A 101 19.11 -15.31 -10.64
CA TYR A 101 18.35 -15.79 -11.79
C TYR A 101 17.98 -14.67 -12.77
N LYS A 102 17.53 -13.51 -12.26
CA LYS A 102 17.19 -12.36 -13.11
C LYS A 102 18.41 -11.77 -13.82
N ALA A 103 19.61 -11.95 -13.28
CA ALA A 103 20.85 -11.49 -13.88
C ALA A 103 21.38 -12.43 -14.99
N LEU A 104 20.85 -13.65 -15.12
CA LEU A 104 21.21 -14.60 -16.18
C LEU A 104 20.67 -14.18 -17.55
N SER A 105 21.33 -14.62 -18.62
CA SER A 105 20.80 -14.49 -19.99
C SER A 105 19.51 -15.30 -20.17
N ARG A 106 18.73 -14.99 -21.21
CA ARG A 106 17.47 -15.72 -21.47
C ARG A 106 17.71 -17.21 -21.74
N GLU A 107 18.82 -17.56 -22.37
CA GLU A 107 19.21 -18.94 -22.66
C GLU A 107 19.53 -19.68 -21.36
N GLN A 108 20.34 -19.08 -20.49
CA GLN A 108 20.67 -19.64 -19.18
C GLN A 108 19.45 -19.78 -18.27
N GLN A 109 18.51 -18.83 -18.32
CA GLN A 109 17.28 -18.91 -17.55
C GLN A 109 16.42 -20.14 -17.91
N GLN A 110 16.52 -20.66 -19.15
CA GLN A 110 15.79 -21.86 -19.57
C GLN A 110 16.31 -23.14 -18.88
N GLU A 111 17.53 -23.13 -18.34
CA GLU A 111 18.10 -24.26 -17.61
C GLU A 111 17.56 -24.38 -16.18
N TYR A 112 16.80 -23.39 -15.70
CA TYR A 112 16.27 -23.34 -14.34
C TYR A 112 14.75 -23.50 -14.31
N ASN A 113 14.26 -24.07 -13.22
CA ASN A 113 12.85 -24.01 -12.84
C ASN A 113 12.67 -22.91 -11.79
N VAL A 114 11.62 -22.11 -11.95
CA VAL A 114 11.22 -21.09 -11.00
C VAL A 114 9.87 -21.49 -10.41
N ILE A 115 9.84 -21.76 -9.11
CA ILE A 115 8.60 -22.08 -8.39
C ILE A 115 8.23 -20.89 -7.51
N PRO A 116 7.12 -20.18 -7.79
CA PRO A 116 6.57 -19.20 -6.87
C PRO A 116 5.96 -19.93 -5.67
N THR A 117 6.36 -19.54 -4.48
CA THR A 117 5.67 -19.87 -3.23
C THR A 117 5.27 -18.57 -2.53
N TYR A 118 4.46 -18.70 -1.50
CA TYR A 118 4.13 -17.60 -0.62
C TYR A 118 4.38 -17.97 0.84
N LYS A 119 4.77 -16.97 1.62
CA LYS A 119 4.86 -17.07 3.07
C LYS A 119 4.01 -15.98 3.70
N TYR A 120 3.36 -16.31 4.80
CA TYR A 120 2.60 -15.35 5.59
C TYR A 120 3.37 -14.94 6.84
N TYR A 121 3.19 -13.69 7.23
CA TYR A 121 3.65 -13.15 8.50
C TYR A 121 2.47 -12.51 9.22
N SER A 122 2.31 -12.87 10.49
CA SER A 122 1.30 -12.25 11.35
C SER A 122 1.81 -10.91 11.85
N VAL A 123 1.08 -9.84 11.53
CA VAL A 123 1.38 -8.48 11.96
C VAL A 123 0.29 -7.94 12.87
N PHE A 124 0.68 -6.99 13.72
CA PHE A 124 -0.17 -6.25 14.64
C PHE A 124 0.04 -4.76 14.36
N ASN A 125 -1.04 -3.98 14.46
CA ASN A 125 -0.94 -2.53 14.43
C ASN A 125 -0.37 -2.02 15.77
N LEU A 126 0.28 -0.86 15.78
CA LEU A 126 0.79 -0.26 17.02
C LEU A 126 -0.31 0.01 18.06
N ASP A 127 -1.53 0.37 17.65
CA ASP A 127 -2.69 0.53 18.55
C ASP A 127 -3.06 -0.79 19.29
N GLN A 128 -2.55 -1.94 18.83
CA GLN A 128 -2.74 -3.25 19.45
C GLN A 128 -1.63 -3.64 20.43
N THR A 129 -0.72 -2.71 20.74
CA THR A 129 0.48 -2.92 21.57
C THR A 129 0.59 -1.85 22.66
N ASN A 130 1.50 -2.04 23.61
CA ASN A 130 1.86 -1.00 24.58
C ASN A 130 2.88 0.03 24.04
N PHE A 131 2.97 0.20 22.71
CA PHE A 131 3.94 1.11 22.09
C PHE A 131 3.80 2.54 22.62
N SER A 132 2.57 3.02 22.83
CA SER A 132 2.28 4.34 23.42
C SER A 132 2.89 4.53 24.81
N ASP A 133 3.00 3.45 25.59
CA ASP A 133 3.48 3.49 26.97
C ASP A 133 5.01 3.40 27.01
N VAL A 134 5.60 2.56 26.13
CA VAL A 134 7.05 2.33 26.07
C VAL A 134 7.77 3.47 25.34
N ARG A 135 7.13 4.06 24.31
CA ARG A 135 7.71 5.10 23.44
C ARG A 135 6.72 6.23 23.15
N PRO A 136 6.32 7.02 24.16
CA PRO A 136 5.27 8.03 24.03
C PRO A 136 5.63 9.15 23.03
N GLU A 137 6.89 9.58 22.99
CA GLU A 137 7.34 10.64 22.07
C GLU A 137 7.29 10.17 20.60
N GLU A 138 7.77 8.97 20.32
CA GLU A 138 7.69 8.37 18.97
C GLU A 138 6.24 8.13 18.56
N TRP A 139 5.39 7.72 19.51
CA TRP A 139 3.96 7.52 19.28
C TRP A 139 3.26 8.80 18.85
N GLU A 140 3.45 9.90 19.58
CA GLU A 140 2.85 11.18 19.22
C GLU A 140 3.41 11.72 17.89
N ALA A 141 4.71 11.54 17.62
CA ALA A 141 5.29 11.90 16.32
C ALA A 141 4.65 11.12 15.15
N LEU A 142 4.39 9.81 15.33
CA LEU A 142 3.69 9.01 14.33
C LEU A 142 2.23 9.47 14.16
N ARG A 143 1.52 9.74 15.25
CA ARG A 143 0.15 10.26 15.20
C ARG A 143 0.08 11.59 14.46
N GLU A 144 1.02 12.50 14.71
CA GLU A 144 1.07 13.79 14.02
C GLU A 144 1.41 13.63 12.54
N LYS A 145 2.39 12.78 12.21
CA LYS A 145 2.75 12.46 10.81
C LYS A 145 1.55 11.97 9.99
N PHE A 146 0.65 11.22 10.63
CA PHE A 146 -0.54 10.65 10.03
C PHE A 146 -1.81 11.36 10.50
N ARG A 147 -1.72 12.62 10.93
CA ARG A 147 -2.90 13.42 11.32
C ARG A 147 -3.59 13.98 10.06
N GLY A 148 -4.91 14.12 10.16
CA GLY A 148 -5.82 14.50 9.08
C GLY A 148 -5.45 15.79 8.34
N GLY A 149 -5.94 15.90 7.10
CA GLY A 149 -5.79 17.07 6.24
C GLY A 149 -5.72 16.67 4.77
N GLN A 150 -6.43 17.39 3.90
CA GLN A 150 -6.20 17.30 2.47
C GLN A 150 -4.76 17.74 2.20
N ALA A 151 -3.97 16.83 1.63
CA ALA A 151 -2.67 17.22 1.11
C ALA A 151 -2.92 18.00 -0.17
N GLU A 152 -2.59 19.29 -0.19
CA GLU A 152 -2.23 19.91 -1.46
C GLU A 152 -1.09 19.08 -2.07
N GLN A 153 -1.23 18.73 -3.35
CA GLN A 153 -0.24 17.97 -4.10
C GLN A 153 0.37 18.88 -5.16
N PRO A 154 1.17 19.89 -4.75
CA PRO A 154 1.75 20.87 -5.67
C PRO A 154 2.60 20.21 -6.75
N GLU A 155 3.14 19.01 -6.50
CA GLU A 155 3.86 18.23 -7.50
C GLU A 155 2.94 17.73 -8.62
N ILE A 156 1.70 17.37 -8.33
CA ILE A 156 0.72 16.96 -9.35
C ILE A 156 0.28 18.19 -10.15
N ASP A 157 0.01 19.30 -9.48
CA ASP A 157 -0.37 20.56 -10.13
C ASP A 157 0.74 21.05 -11.06
N ALA A 158 1.99 21.10 -10.59
CA ALA A 158 3.15 21.46 -11.41
C ALA A 158 3.35 20.49 -12.59
N MET A 159 3.06 19.20 -12.40
CA MET A 159 3.17 18.19 -13.46
C MET A 159 2.08 18.34 -14.53
N LEU A 160 0.86 18.72 -14.12
CA LEU A 160 -0.23 19.06 -15.02
C LEU A 160 0.10 20.32 -15.84
N GLU A 161 0.58 21.38 -15.18
CA GLU A 161 0.98 22.64 -15.83
C GLU A 161 2.12 22.43 -16.83
N ALA A 162 3.15 21.67 -16.44
CA ALA A 162 4.29 21.36 -17.30
C ALA A 162 3.96 20.40 -18.44
N LYS A 163 2.78 19.74 -18.40
CA LYS A 163 2.37 18.68 -19.34
C LYS A 163 3.45 17.61 -19.52
N SER A 164 4.17 17.29 -18.46
CA SER A 164 5.31 16.34 -18.50
C SER A 164 4.88 14.87 -18.45
N TRP A 165 3.57 14.60 -18.48
CA TRP A 165 3.01 13.27 -18.57
C TRP A 165 3.37 12.60 -19.89
N PHE A 166 3.73 11.31 -19.82
CA PHE A 166 3.99 10.50 -21.01
C PHE A 166 2.73 10.39 -21.90
N CYS A 167 1.57 10.20 -21.28
CA CYS A 167 0.28 10.21 -21.95
C CYS A 167 -0.28 11.65 -21.93
N PRO A 168 -0.56 12.28 -23.08
CA PRO A 168 -1.11 13.62 -23.14
C PRO A 168 -2.47 13.73 -22.43
N ILE A 169 -2.59 14.68 -21.51
CA ILE A 169 -3.85 15.03 -20.83
C ILE A 169 -4.45 16.26 -21.51
N ARG A 170 -5.74 16.17 -21.87
CA ARG A 170 -6.51 17.24 -22.49
C ARG A 170 -7.60 17.69 -21.54
N GLU A 171 -7.50 18.93 -21.08
CA GLU A 171 -8.56 19.61 -20.35
C GLU A 171 -9.57 20.16 -21.37
N GLN A 172 -10.81 19.67 -21.31
CA GLN A 172 -11.88 20.07 -22.23
C GLN A 172 -13.18 20.24 -21.44
N GLN A 173 -14.05 21.12 -21.91
CA GLN A 173 -15.38 21.24 -21.31
C GLN A 173 -16.18 19.96 -21.57
N GLY A 174 -16.65 19.32 -20.51
CA GLY A 174 -17.39 18.05 -20.62
C GLY A 174 -17.87 17.52 -19.28
N ASP A 175 -18.67 16.47 -19.33
CA ASP A 175 -19.27 15.80 -18.16
C ASP A 175 -18.62 14.44 -17.86
N ARG A 176 -17.56 14.07 -18.60
CA ARG A 176 -16.87 12.79 -18.47
C ARG A 176 -15.36 12.91 -18.64
N ALA A 177 -14.64 12.19 -17.80
CA ALA A 177 -13.23 11.88 -18.00
C ALA A 177 -13.09 10.52 -18.68
N PHE A 178 -12.16 10.37 -19.62
CA PHE A 178 -11.89 9.08 -20.27
C PHE A 178 -10.46 8.98 -20.79
N TYR A 179 -10.00 7.74 -20.97
CA TYR A 179 -8.78 7.42 -21.72
C TYR A 179 -9.16 6.90 -23.11
N SER A 180 -8.46 7.35 -24.15
CA SER A 180 -8.61 6.87 -25.52
C SER A 180 -7.45 5.90 -25.85
N PRO A 181 -7.66 4.57 -25.85
CA PRO A 181 -6.56 3.62 -26.04
C PRO A 181 -5.95 3.66 -27.44
N LEU A 182 -6.76 3.93 -28.47
CA LEU A 182 -6.30 3.97 -29.86
C LEU A 182 -5.43 5.19 -30.16
N ALA A 183 -5.74 6.33 -29.55
CA ALA A 183 -5.05 7.59 -29.79
C ALA A 183 -4.12 8.01 -28.63
N ASP A 184 -4.04 7.16 -27.60
CA ASP A 184 -3.21 7.28 -26.41
C ASP A 184 -3.24 8.67 -25.74
N TYR A 185 -4.44 9.13 -25.38
CA TYR A 185 -4.61 10.38 -24.62
C TYR A 185 -5.72 10.26 -23.57
N ILE A 186 -5.63 11.10 -22.53
CA ILE A 186 -6.64 11.24 -21.48
C ILE A 186 -7.40 12.56 -21.71
N VAL A 187 -8.71 12.55 -21.53
CA VAL A 187 -9.55 13.76 -21.45
C VAL A 187 -10.08 13.88 -20.04
N VAL A 188 -9.98 15.08 -19.48
CA VAL A 188 -10.58 15.45 -18.20
C VAL A 188 -11.45 16.70 -18.37
N PRO A 189 -12.59 16.81 -17.66
CA PRO A 189 -13.35 18.04 -17.56
C PRO A 189 -12.50 19.21 -17.05
N LEU A 190 -12.91 20.44 -17.34
CA LEU A 190 -12.25 21.62 -16.78
C LEU A 190 -12.38 21.61 -15.25
N ARG A 191 -11.33 22.04 -14.54
CA ARG A 191 -11.34 22.12 -13.07
C ARG A 191 -12.52 22.92 -12.52
N SER A 192 -12.93 23.98 -13.22
CA SER A 192 -14.09 24.82 -12.86
C SER A 192 -15.45 24.10 -12.91
N GLN A 193 -15.52 22.89 -13.49
CA GLN A 193 -16.75 22.10 -13.56
C GLN A 193 -16.94 21.15 -12.37
N PHE A 194 -15.91 20.97 -11.54
CA PHE A 194 -16.03 20.19 -10.31
C PHE A 194 -16.58 21.12 -9.21
N VAL A 195 -17.73 20.75 -8.66
CA VAL A 195 -18.33 21.42 -7.51
C VAL A 195 -17.87 20.61 -6.30
N ASP A 196 -17.02 21.21 -5.46
CA ASP A 196 -16.57 20.60 -4.19
C ASP A 196 -17.72 20.42 -3.20
#